data_AF-A0A971N5W6-F1
#
_entry.id   AF-A0A971N5W6-F1
#
_cell.length_a   1.000
_cell.length_b   1.000
_cell.length_c   1.000
_cell.angle_alpha   90.00
_cell.angle_beta   90.00
_cell.angle_gamma   90.00
#
_symmetry.space_group_name_H-M   'P 1'
#
loop_
_entity.id
_entity.type
_entity.pdbx_description
1 polymer ?
#
loop_
_entity_poly.entity_id
_entity_poly.type
_entity_poly.pdbx_seq_one_letter_code
_entity_poly.pdbx_strand_id
1 'polypeptide(L)' 'MIVLIVVVFIGLFLYEAPGLVAKEFWRELAVFTLLMLLGLFLSILLASGVELPYVESIWVELFMGLRKMLASGS' A
#
# COMPACT_ATOMS: atom_id res chain seq x y z
N MET A 1 -16.13 11.42 3.91
CA MET A 1 -15.54 10.47 2.95
C MET A 1 -14.77 9.33 3.62
N ILE A 2 -13.95 9.59 4.65
CA ILE A 2 -13.10 8.57 5.30
C ILE A 2 -13.89 7.34 5.79
N VAL A 3 -15.05 7.53 6.43
CA VAL A 3 -15.89 6.39 6.90
C VAL A 3 -16.29 5.47 5.74
N LEU A 4 -16.68 6.02 4.60
CA LEU A 4 -17.04 5.23 3.41
C LEU A 4 -15.84 4.47 2.85
N ILE A 5 -14.65 5.10 2.84
CA ILE A 5 -13.40 4.44 2.42
C ILE A 5 -13.16 3.20 3.29
N VAL A 6 -13.20 3.36 4.61
CA VAL A 6 -13.00 2.24 5.54
C VAL A 6 -14.03 1.13 5.32
N VAL A 7 -15.32 1.48 5.15
CA VAL A 7 -16.39 0.50 4.88
C VAL A 7 -16.14 -0.28 3.59
N VAL A 8 -15.73 0.39 2.51
CA VAL A 8 -15.42 -0.28 1.23
C VAL A 8 -14.25 -1.25 1.39
N PHE A 9 -13.17 -0.82 2.05
CA PHE A 9 -12.01 -1.69 2.28
C PHE A 9 -12.35 -2.88 3.18
N ILE A 10 -13.15 -2.69 4.24
CA ILE A 10 -13.62 -3.82 5.06
C ILE A 10 -14.48 -4.77 4.22
N GLY A 11 -15.39 -4.25 3.39
CA GLY A 11 -16.22 -5.05 2.50
C GLY A 11 -15.39 -5.89 1.53
N LEU A 12 -14.40 -5.28 0.87
CA LEU A 12 -13.46 -5.98 -0.02
C LEU A 12 -12.67 -7.06 0.72
N PHE A 13 -12.16 -6.75 1.92
CA PHE A 13 -11.43 -7.72 2.73
C PHE A 13 -12.30 -8.93 3.09
N LEU A 14 -13.52 -8.69 3.57
CA LEU A 14 -14.46 -9.75 3.94
C LEU A 14 -14.93 -10.59 2.74
N TYR A 15 -14.93 -10.02 1.54
CA TYR A 15 -15.29 -10.75 0.33
C TYR A 15 -14.15 -11.63 -0.17
N GLU A 16 -12.92 -11.11 -0.24
CA GLU A 16 -11.79 -11.80 -0.88
C GLU A 16 -10.99 -12.70 0.10
N ALA A 17 -10.79 -12.24 1.34
CA ALA A 17 -9.98 -12.96 2.34
C ALA A 17 -10.48 -14.38 2.66
N PRO A 18 -11.79 -14.66 2.85
CA PRO A 18 -12.22 -16.03 3.15
C PRO A 18 -11.93 -17.00 2.00
N GLY A 19 -11.97 -16.54 0.75
CA GLY A 19 -11.61 -17.37 -0.41
C GLY A 19 -10.14 -17.75 -0.43
N LEU A 20 -9.26 -16.86 0.02
CA LEU A 20 -7.82 -17.12 0.16
C LEU A 20 -7.51 -18.05 1.34
N VAL A 21 -8.18 -17.83 2.48
CA VAL A 21 -8.05 -18.69 3.67
C VAL A 21 -8.55 -20.11 3.38
N ALA A 22 -9.69 -20.26 2.70
CA ALA A 22 -10.26 -21.56 2.36
C ALA A 22 -9.36 -22.39 1.42
N LYS A 23 -8.51 -21.73 0.62
CA LYS A 23 -7.55 -22.37 -0.28
C LYS A 23 -6.16 -22.55 0.34
N GLU A 24 -5.99 -22.20 1.62
CA GLU A 24 -4.70 -22.21 2.34
C GLU A 24 -3.60 -21.36 1.65
N PHE A 25 -4.03 -20.31 0.95
CA PHE A 25 -3.17 -19.40 0.20
C PHE A 25 -2.60 -18.31 1.11
N TRP A 26 -1.79 -18.71 2.08
CA TRP A 26 -1.26 -17.83 3.13
C TRP A 26 -0.31 -16.75 2.59
N ARG A 27 0.46 -17.07 1.55
CA ARG A 27 1.34 -16.10 0.88
C ARG A 27 0.54 -15.05 0.12
N GLU A 28 -0.46 -15.47 -0.66
CA GLU A 28 -1.35 -14.54 -1.35
C GLU A 28 -2.15 -13.71 -0.36
N LEU A 29 -2.62 -14.29 0.74
CA LEU A 29 -3.32 -13.58 1.81
C LEU A 29 -2.44 -12.49 2.44
N ALA A 30 -1.16 -12.79 2.68
CA ALA A 30 -0.21 -11.81 3.22
C ALA A 30 0.01 -10.64 2.25
N VAL A 31 0.23 -10.92 0.97
CA VAL A 31 0.41 -9.88 -0.07
C VAL A 31 -0.87 -9.07 -0.24
N PHE A 32 -2.02 -9.73 -0.32
CA PHE A 32 -3.34 -9.08 -0.40
C PHE A 32 -3.58 -8.14 0.78
N THR A 33 -3.34 -8.62 2.01
CA THR A 33 -3.55 -7.84 3.23
C THR A 33 -2.59 -6.64 3.28
N LEU A 34 -1.32 -6.83 2.91
CA LEU A 34 -0.34 -5.75 2.85
C LEU A 34 -0.76 -4.67 1.85
N LEU A 35 -1.14 -5.06 0.63
CA LEU A 35 -1.59 -4.13 -0.41
C LEU A 35 -2.89 -3.43 0.00
N MET A 36 -3.81 -4.15 0.64
CA MET A 36 -5.05 -3.59 1.19
C MET A 36 -4.78 -2.52 2.25
N LEU A 37 -3.91 -2.80 3.21
CA LEU A 37 -3.55 -1.82 4.24
C LEU A 37 -2.84 -0.61 3.64
N LEU A 38 -1.94 -0.83 2.69
CA LEU A 38 -1.24 0.25 2.00
C LEU A 38 -2.21 1.14 1.20
N GLY A 39 -3.13 0.53 0.45
CA GLY A 39 -4.18 1.25 -0.26
C GLY A 39 -5.10 2.04 0.66
N LEU A 40 -5.50 1.45 1.80
CA LEU A 40 -6.33 2.12 2.81
C LEU A 40 -5.60 3.31 3.41
N PHE A 41 -4.34 3.12 3.79
CA PHE A 41 -3.50 4.18 4.35
C PHE A 41 -3.37 5.36 3.38
N LEU A 42 -2.99 5.11 2.13
CA LEU A 42 -2.90 6.15 1.10
C LEU A 42 -4.25 6.83 0.83
N SER A 43 -5.34 6.07 0.83
CA SER A 43 -6.69 6.62 0.63
C SER A 43 -7.11 7.54 1.78
N ILE A 44 -6.75 7.20 3.02
CA ILE A 44 -7.00 8.06 4.19
C ILE A 44 -6.16 9.34 4.11
N LEU A 45 -4.86 9.23 3.78
CA LEU A 45 -3.98 10.40 3.60
C LEU A 45 -4.57 11.36 2.55
N LEU A 46 -4.94 10.83 1.38
CA LEU A 46 -5.54 11.60 0.31
C LEU A 46 -6.86 12.23 0.74
N ALA A 47 -7.73 11.48 1.41
CA ALA A 47 -9.01 11.99 1.91
C ALA A 47 -8.86 13.02 3.05
N SER A 48 -7.72 13.03 3.74
CA SER A 48 -7.37 14.06 4.73
C SER A 48 -6.73 15.31 4.11
N GLY A 49 -6.58 15.36 2.79
CA GLY A 49 -6.00 16.51 2.08
C GLY A 49 -4.47 16.55 2.12
N VAL A 50 -3.81 15.43 2.43
CA VAL A 50 -2.36 15.32 2.30
C VAL A 50 -2.03 15.23 0.82
N GLU A 51 -1.20 16.15 0.34
CA GLU A 51 -0.65 16.10 -1.02
C GLU A 51 0.31 14.92 -1.12
N LEU A 52 -0.13 13.87 -1.81
CA LEU A 52 0.72 12.72 -2.10
C LEU A 52 1.65 13.08 -3.27
N PRO A 53 2.98 12.87 -3.13
CA PRO A 53 3.90 13.09 -4.22
C PRO A 53 3.58 12.17 -5.39
N TYR A 54 3.89 12.61 -6.60
CA TYR A 54 3.75 11.79 -7.79
C TYR A 54 4.63 10.54 -7.67
N VAL A 55 4.14 9.40 -8.16
CA VAL A 55 4.87 8.13 -8.09
C VAL A 55 6.26 8.26 -8.75
N GLU A 56 6.37 9.04 -9.82
CA GLU A 56 7.64 9.30 -10.50
C GLU A 56 8.68 9.97 -9.59
N SER A 57 8.28 10.94 -8.75
CA SER A 57 9.23 11.62 -7.87
C SER A 57 9.74 10.69 -6.76
N ILE A 58 8.89 9.79 -6.26
CA ILE A 58 9.29 8.79 -5.26
C ILE A 58 10.36 7.84 -5.81
N TRP A 59 10.19 7.35 -7.04
CA TRP A 59 11.19 6.48 -7.68
C TRP A 59 12.53 7.18 -7.88
N VAL A 60 12.48 8.43 -8.31
CA VAL A 60 13.68 9.25 -8.52
C VAL A 60 14.41 9.49 -7.19
N GLU A 61 13.70 9.84 -6.12
CA GLU A 61 14.28 10.04 -4.78
C GLU A 61 14.89 8.76 -4.21
N LEU A 62 14.19 7.63 -4.30
CA LEU A 62 14.68 6.33 -3.84
C LEU A 62 15.97 5.92 -4.59
N PHE A 63 15.96 6.06 -5.92
CA PHE A 63 17.10 5.70 -6.75
C PHE A 63 18.30 6.62 -6.49
N MET A 64 18.07 7.92 -6.33
CA MET A 64 19.12 8.87 -5.96
C MET A 64 19.69 8.59 -4.57
N GLY A 65 18.83 8.27 -3.60
CA GLY A 65 19.25 7.89 -2.24
C GLY A 65 20.15 6.65 -2.26
N LEU A 66 19.74 5.60 -2.98
CA LEU A 66 20.55 4.40 -3.18
C LEU A 66 21.88 4.70 -3.88
N ARG A 67 21.84 5.48 -4.98
CA ARG A 67 23.06 5.89 -5.71
C ARG A 67 24.04 6.61 -4.80
N LYS A 68 23.55 7.54 -3.96
CA LYS A 68 24.40 8.28 -3.02
C LYS A 68 25.03 7.36 -1.98
N MET A 69 24.28 6.38 -1.48
CA MET A 69 24.80 5.38 -0.54
C MET A 69 25.87 4.47 -1.18
N LEU A 70 25.65 4.04 -2.42
CA LEU A 70 26.62 3.23 -3.17
C LEU A 70 27.87 4.03 -3.57
N ALA A 71 27.73 5.30 -3.94
CA ALA A 71 28.84 6.18 -4.31
C ALA A 71 29.63 6.72 -3.10
N SER A 72 29.04 6.70 -1.90
CA SER A 72 29.72 7.09 -0.65
C SER A 72 30.56 5.96 -0.06
N GLY A 73 30.47 4.74 -0.60
CA GLY A 73 31.22 3.55 -0.17
C GLY A 73 32.48 3.25 -0.99
N SER A 74 32.83 4.09 -1.98
CA SER A 74 34.05 4.04 -2.79
C SER A 74 34.92 5.26 -2.54
#